data_AF-A0A3C1FLB4-F1
#
_entry.id   AF-A0A3C1FLB4-F1
#
_cell.length_a   1.000
_cell.length_b   1.000
_cell.length_c   1.000
_cell.angle_alpha   90.00
_cell.angle_beta   90.00
_cell.angle_gamma   90.00
#
_symmetry.space_group_name_H-M   'P 1'
#
loop_
_entity.id
_entity.type
_entity.pdbx_description
1 polymer ?
#
loop_
_entity_poly.entity_id
_entity_poly.type
_entity_poly.pdbx_seq_one_letter_code
_entity_poly.pdbx_strand_id
1 'polypeptide(L)' 'LIEAVRQLRGECGERQVAGVKTALCHGTGGTLSSGATAILAIN' A
#
# COMPACT_ATOMS: atom_id res chain seq x y z
N LEU A 1 -2.96 3.46 -0.61
CA LEU A 1 -2.74 3.17 -2.05
C LEU A 1 -1.54 3.92 -2.62
N ILE A 2 -1.52 5.26 -2.68
CA ILE A 2 -0.40 6.02 -3.29
C ILE A 2 0.97 5.66 -2.68
N GLU A 3 1.09 5.70 -1.35
CA GLU A 3 2.35 5.34 -0.68
C GLU A 3 2.75 3.89 -0.97
N ALA A 4 1.79 2.95 -0.94
CA ALA A 4 2.06 1.55 -1.27
C ALA A 4 2.57 1.37 -2.71
N VAL A 5 2.04 2.14 -3.67
CA VAL A 5 2.54 2.15 -5.06
C VAL A 5 3.95 2.74 -5.12
N ARG A 6 4.23 3.84 -4.41
CA ARG A 6 5.58 4.42 -4.35
C ARG A 6 6.59 3.45 -3.73
N GLN A 7 6.19 2.74 -2.67
CA GLN A 7 7.02 1.70 -2.03
C GLN A 7 7.34 0.58 -3.01
N LEU A 8 6.33 0.06 -3.71
CA LEU A 8 6.51 -0.96 -4.73
C LEU A 8 7.42 -0.48 -5.88
N ARG A 9 7.37 0.80 -6.25
CA ARG A 9 8.20 1.35 -7.32
C ARG A 9 9.61 1.75 -6.91
N GLY A 10 9.96 1.69 -5.63
CA GLY A 10 11.26 2.15 -5.16
C GLY A 10 11.38 3.67 -5.01
N GLU A 11 10.26 4.38 -4.88
CA GLU A 11 10.18 5.86 -4.94
C GLU A 11 10.10 6.52 -3.54
N CYS A 12 10.36 5.79 -2.46
CA CYS A 12 10.10 6.26 -1.08
C CYS A 12 11.32 6.82 -0.31
N GLY A 13 12.48 6.93 -0.94
CA GLY A 13 13.69 7.50 -0.32
C GLY A 13 14.08 6.78 0.97
N GLU A 14 14.31 7.51 2.07
CA GLU A 14 14.67 6.93 3.37
C GLU A 14 13.60 5.98 3.94
N ARG A 15 12.34 6.10 3.51
CA ARG A 15 11.24 5.24 3.98
C ARG A 15 11.11 3.95 3.16
N GLN A 16 11.99 3.73 2.18
CA GLN A 16 11.90 2.62 1.25
C GLN A 16 12.04 1.28 1.99
N VAL A 17 11.04 0.42 1.86
CA VAL A 17 11.13 -0.96 2.31
C VAL A 17 11.90 -1.78 1.28
N ALA A 18 12.98 -2.42 1.71
CA ALA A 18 13.86 -3.19 0.84
C ALA A 18 13.14 -4.43 0.26
N GLY A 19 13.21 -4.59 -1.06
CA GLY A 19 12.72 -5.79 -1.75
C GLY A 19 11.21 -6.01 -1.69
N VAL A 20 10.41 -4.98 -1.39
CA VAL A 20 8.95 -5.10 -1.34
C VAL A 20 8.40 -5.43 -2.73
N LYS A 21 7.60 -6.50 -2.82
CA LYS A 21 6.96 -6.95 -4.08
C LYS A 21 5.43 -6.97 -4.01
N THR A 22 4.88 -6.91 -2.80
CA THR A 22 3.44 -6.95 -2.54
C THR A 22 3.11 -5.99 -1.41
N ALA A 23 1.96 -5.31 -1.51
CA ALA A 23 1.45 -4.43 -0.47
C ALA A 23 -0.04 -4.68 -0.21
N LEU A 24 -0.43 -4.64 1.07
CA LEU A 24 -1.83 -4.65 1.50
C LEU A 24 -2.23 -3.22 1.90
N CYS A 25 -3.34 -2.75 1.34
CA CYS A 25 -3.98 -1.51 1.74
C CYS A 25 -5.37 -1.84 2.29
N HIS A 26 -5.70 -1.30 3.46
CA HIS A 26 -7.05 -1.35 4.01
C HIS A 26 -7.49 0.08 4.34
N GLY A 27 -8.74 0.41 4.04
CA GLY A 27 -9.37 1.68 4.40
C GLY A 27 -10.75 1.43 4.97
N THR A 28 -11.11 2.22 5.99
CA THR A 28 -12.43 2.23 6.61
C THR A 28 -13.15 3.54 6.32
N GLY A 29 -14.48 3.52 6.29
CA GLY A 29 -15.32 4.70 6.07
C GLY A 29 -16.46 4.79 7.09
N GLY A 30 -16.86 6.02 7.44
CA GLY A 30 -17.84 6.29 8.49
C GLY A 30 -17.33 5.86 9.87
N THR A 31 -18.24 5.45 10.74
CA THR A 31 -17.91 4.87 12.07
C THR A 31 -17.64 3.37 11.93
N LEU A 32 -16.64 2.99 11.12
CA LEU A 32 -16.30 1.60 10.78
C LEU A 32 -17.41 0.83 10.05
N SER A 33 -18.33 1.51 9.38
CA SER A 33 -19.48 0.88 8.71
C SER A 33 -19.13 0.28 7.34
N SER A 34 -18.04 0.73 6.73
CA SER A 34 -17.56 0.25 5.44
C SER A 34 -16.06 0.00 5.49
N GLY A 35 -15.61 -1.04 4.79
CA GLY A 35 -14.21 -1.41 4.69
C GLY A 35 -13.89 -1.83 3.26
N ALA A 36 -12.72 -1.42 2.78
CA ALA A 36 -12.19 -1.86 1.49
C ALA A 36 -10.74 -2.32 1.66
N THR A 37 -10.43 -3.49 1.10
CA THR A 37 -9.09 -4.07 1.12
C THR A 37 -8.61 -4.24 -0.31
N ALA A 38 -7.35 -3.85 -0.58
CA ALA A 38 -6.70 -4.02 -1.86
C ALA A 38 -5.31 -4.66 -1.67
N ILE A 39 -4.97 -5.58 -2.57
CA ILE A 39 -3.63 -6.15 -2.69
C ILE A 39 -3.02 -5.62 -3.99
N LEU A 40 -1.81 -5.06 -3.89
CA LEU A 40 -1.03 -4.53 -5.00
C LEU A 40 0.26 -5.36 -5.13
N ALA A 41 0.70 -5.65 -6.34
CA ALA A 41 1.94 -6.37 -6.59
C ALA A 41 2.68 -5.84 -7.83
N ILE A 42 4.00 -6.08 -7.86
CA ILE A 42 4.87 -5.88 -9.02
C ILE A 42 5.51 -7.23 -9.41
N ASN A 43 5.83 -7.38 -10.69
CA ASN A 43 6.45 -8.59 -11.22
C ASN A 43 7.95 -8.63 -10.93
#